data_AF-A0A936GZ87-F1
#
_entry.id   AF-A0A936GZ87-F1
#
_cell.length_a   1.000
_cell.length_b   1.000
_cell.length_c   1.000
_cell.angle_alpha   90.00
_cell.angle_beta   90.00
_cell.angle_gamma   90.00
#
_symmetry.space_group_name_H-M   'P 1'
#
loop_
_entity.id
_entity.type
_entity.pdbx_description
1 polymer ?
#
loop_
_entity_poly.entity_id
_entity_poly.type
_entity_poly.pdbx_seq_one_letter_code
_entity_poly.pdbx_strand_id
1 'polypeptide(L)'
;MKLTTTLLGILLLNVCSFAQGSYDEEQRSKDESQIRKLMIKVMKWHDKTEPFIGYEPVFDPDSGQATGMDLKALQEGLNELKETEFFDASFIANYRTIVRSLHTKIQNKEVEFAEGDLAPYAEADPWCNCQDVPNDFSWGQMHVNFISLDKNMAEIAWTWDDSEESQSFRYGVKMRKMRGEWRITYLQGFDINISSK
;
A
#
# COMPACT_ATOMS: atom_id res chain seq x y z
N MET A 1 37.28 66.08 -24.89
CA MET A 1 37.22 64.63 -25.16
C MET A 1 37.51 63.89 -23.85
N LYS A 2 36.76 62.80 -23.57
CA LYS A 2 36.77 61.89 -22.40
C LYS A 2 35.86 62.34 -21.23
N LEU A 3 34.57 61.95 -21.25
CA LEU A 3 33.92 60.69 -20.81
C LEU A 3 33.75 60.55 -19.28
N THR A 4 32.51 60.82 -18.88
CA THR A 4 31.71 60.28 -17.78
C THR A 4 32.01 58.83 -17.39
N THR A 5 31.99 58.52 -16.09
CA THR A 5 31.29 57.30 -15.60
C THR A 5 30.91 57.46 -14.12
N THR A 6 29.61 57.65 -13.86
CA THR A 6 29.01 57.50 -12.54
C THR A 6 28.62 56.04 -12.38
N LEU A 7 29.18 55.34 -11.40
CA LEU A 7 28.86 53.94 -11.10
C LEU A 7 27.54 53.88 -10.32
N LEU A 8 26.45 53.49 -10.98
CA LEU A 8 25.16 53.20 -10.34
C LEU A 8 25.13 51.70 -10.01
N GLY A 9 25.44 51.33 -8.77
CA GLY A 9 25.32 49.96 -8.28
C GLY A 9 23.86 49.63 -7.98
N ILE A 10 23.22 48.88 -8.87
CA ILE A 10 21.89 48.28 -8.61
C ILE A 10 22.13 46.98 -7.84
N LEU A 11 21.81 47.01 -6.54
CA LEU A 11 21.79 45.84 -5.67
C LEU A 11 20.51 45.05 -5.96
N LEU A 12 20.59 44.02 -6.80
CA LEU A 12 19.50 43.06 -6.99
C LEU A 12 19.47 42.11 -5.79
N LEU A 13 18.69 42.47 -4.76
CA LEU A 13 18.28 41.54 -3.71
C LEU A 13 17.28 40.56 -4.34
N ASN A 14 17.77 39.38 -4.73
CA ASN A 14 16.96 38.20 -4.97
C ASN A 14 16.28 37.82 -3.65
N VAL A 15 15.09 38.35 -3.42
CA VAL A 15 14.15 37.79 -2.46
C VAL A 15 13.62 36.51 -3.09
N CYS A 16 14.29 35.38 -2.84
CA CYS A 16 13.68 34.08 -3.03
C CYS A 16 12.54 33.96 -2.01
N SER A 17 11.35 34.40 -2.42
CA SER A 17 10.11 34.01 -1.75
C SER A 17 10.03 32.49 -1.84
N PHE A 18 10.37 31.80 -0.75
CA PHE A 18 9.91 30.44 -0.53
C PHE A 18 8.39 30.51 -0.38
N ALA A 19 7.68 30.46 -1.51
CA ALA A 19 6.27 30.19 -1.51
C ALA A 19 6.08 28.75 -1.02
N GLN A 20 5.95 28.58 0.29
CA GLN A 20 5.21 27.46 0.85
C GLN A 20 3.75 27.62 0.36
N GLY A 21 3.51 27.22 -0.88
CA GLY A 21 2.18 27.29 -1.46
C GLY A 21 1.27 26.36 -0.70
N SER A 22 0.31 26.93 0.03
CA SER A 22 -0.80 26.22 0.66
C SER A 22 -1.33 25.18 -0.30
N TYR A 23 -1.50 23.96 0.19
CA TYR A 23 -2.18 22.93 -0.58
C TYR A 23 -3.60 23.42 -0.83
N ASP A 24 -3.90 23.72 -2.09
CA ASP A 24 -5.16 24.34 -2.50
C ASP A 24 -6.34 23.45 -2.13
N GLU A 25 -7.39 24.04 -1.55
CA GLU A 25 -8.53 23.30 -0.99
C GLU A 25 -9.30 22.53 -2.07
N GLU A 26 -9.39 23.10 -3.28
CA GLU A 26 -9.98 22.42 -4.43
C GLU A 26 -9.15 21.18 -4.81
N GLN A 27 -7.83 21.34 -4.91
CA GLN A 27 -6.92 20.23 -5.20
C GLN A 27 -6.94 19.17 -4.09
N ARG A 28 -7.06 19.58 -2.82
CA ARG A 28 -7.23 18.68 -1.68
C ARG A 28 -8.49 17.83 -1.82
N SER A 29 -9.64 18.45 -2.02
CA SER A 29 -10.92 17.75 -2.19
C SER A 29 -10.88 16.75 -3.36
N LYS A 30 -10.25 17.16 -4.48
CA LYS A 30 -10.04 16.27 -5.64
C LYS A 30 -9.18 15.06 -5.31
N ASP A 31 -8.12 15.24 -4.52
CA ASP A 31 -7.23 14.14 -4.12
C ASP A 31 -7.89 13.21 -3.10
N GLU A 32 -8.62 13.75 -2.13
CA GLU A 32 -9.40 12.96 -1.19
C GLU A 32 -10.43 12.07 -1.93
N SER A 33 -11.12 12.62 -2.94
CA SER A 33 -12.04 11.87 -3.78
C SER A 33 -11.35 10.74 -4.58
N GLN A 34 -10.16 11.01 -5.14
CA GLN A 34 -9.39 10.00 -5.87
C GLN A 34 -8.91 8.87 -4.95
N ILE A 35 -8.40 9.21 -3.77
CA ILE A 35 -7.93 8.25 -2.77
C ILE A 35 -9.06 7.33 -2.31
N ARG A 36 -10.24 7.90 -2.00
CA ARG A 36 -11.44 7.11 -1.67
C ARG A 36 -11.81 6.13 -2.78
N LYS A 37 -11.85 6.60 -4.03
CA LYS A 37 -12.15 5.76 -5.20
C LYS A 37 -11.10 4.67 -5.41
N LEU A 38 -9.83 4.96 -5.19
CA LEU A 38 -8.75 3.97 -5.28
C LEU A 38 -8.93 2.87 -4.26
N MET A 39 -9.17 3.20 -2.98
CA MET A 39 -9.39 2.19 -1.95
C MET A 39 -10.57 1.27 -2.27
N ILE A 40 -11.70 1.83 -2.70
CA ILE A 40 -12.87 1.03 -3.09
C ILE A 40 -12.55 0.12 -4.28
N LYS A 41 -11.77 0.59 -5.26
CA LYS A 41 -11.33 -0.23 -6.40
C LYS A 41 -10.44 -1.39 -5.97
N VAL A 42 -9.50 -1.15 -5.06
CA VAL A 42 -8.58 -2.16 -4.54
C VAL A 42 -9.35 -3.25 -3.81
N MET A 43 -10.26 -2.88 -2.90
CA MET A 43 -11.03 -3.89 -2.17
C MET A 43 -11.97 -4.68 -3.09
N LYS A 44 -12.62 -4.04 -4.06
CA LYS A 44 -13.45 -4.73 -5.05
C LYS A 44 -12.68 -5.61 -6.01
N TRP A 45 -11.42 -5.29 -6.28
CA TRP A 45 -10.52 -6.13 -7.07
C TRP A 45 -10.12 -7.35 -6.26
N HIS A 46 -9.68 -7.14 -5.01
CA HIS A 46 -9.33 -8.20 -4.08
C HIS A 46 -10.45 -9.23 -3.90
N ASP A 47 -11.69 -8.79 -3.67
CA ASP A 47 -12.88 -9.67 -3.56
C ASP A 47 -13.13 -10.59 -4.77
N LYS A 48 -12.62 -10.23 -5.94
CA LYS A 48 -12.83 -10.95 -7.20
C LYS A 48 -11.62 -11.76 -7.62
N THR A 49 -10.49 -11.57 -6.93
CA THR A 49 -9.22 -12.23 -7.22
C THR A 49 -9.02 -13.35 -6.22
N GLU A 50 -8.25 -14.37 -6.61
CA GLU A 50 -7.87 -15.44 -5.69
C GLU A 50 -7.13 -14.85 -4.47
N PRO A 51 -7.48 -15.27 -3.23
CA PRO A 51 -7.02 -14.64 -2.00
C PRO A 51 -5.49 -14.65 -1.79
N PHE A 52 -4.77 -15.48 -2.55
CA PHE A 52 -3.34 -15.73 -2.36
C PHE A 52 -2.49 -15.43 -3.59
N ILE A 53 -2.89 -14.49 -4.45
CA ILE A 53 -2.16 -14.19 -5.69
C ILE A 53 -0.64 -14.03 -5.51
N GLY A 54 0.16 -15.02 -5.91
CA GLY A 54 1.61 -14.99 -5.75
C GLY A 54 2.13 -15.35 -4.34
N TYR A 55 1.26 -15.85 -3.46
CA TYR A 55 1.51 -16.39 -2.11
C TYR A 55 1.19 -17.90 -2.04
N GLU A 56 1.58 -18.66 -3.04
CA GLU A 56 1.28 -20.09 -3.13
C GLU A 56 2.40 -20.93 -2.49
N PRO A 57 2.12 -21.68 -1.40
CA PRO A 57 3.06 -22.64 -0.83
C PRO A 57 3.22 -23.89 -1.71
N VAL A 58 4.41 -24.49 -1.68
CA VAL A 58 4.69 -25.78 -2.32
C VAL A 58 4.77 -26.85 -1.25
N PHE A 59 3.80 -27.76 -1.21
CA PHE A 59 3.76 -28.85 -0.24
C PHE A 59 4.44 -30.11 -0.75
N ASP A 60 5.16 -30.79 0.13
CA ASP A 60 5.63 -32.14 -0.07
C ASP A 60 4.44 -33.12 0.02
N PRO A 61 4.18 -33.96 -0.99
CA PRO A 61 2.97 -34.77 -1.06
C PRO A 61 2.94 -35.91 -0.04
N ASP A 62 4.08 -36.33 0.51
CA ASP A 62 4.14 -37.43 1.48
C ASP A 62 3.91 -36.93 2.91
N SER A 63 4.49 -35.77 3.25
CA SER A 63 4.44 -35.20 4.60
C SER A 63 3.37 -34.12 4.78
N GLY A 64 2.86 -33.56 3.68
CA GLY A 64 1.98 -32.39 3.69
C GLY A 64 2.65 -31.10 4.18
N GLN A 65 3.98 -31.11 4.35
CA GLN A 65 4.74 -29.96 4.85
C GLN A 65 5.16 -29.04 3.71
N ALA A 66 5.12 -27.74 3.95
CA ALA A 66 5.64 -26.78 2.98
C ALA A 66 7.16 -26.90 2.84
N THR A 67 7.61 -26.88 1.60
CA THR A 67 9.04 -26.93 1.21
C THR A 67 9.55 -25.58 0.71
N GLY A 68 8.63 -24.63 0.48
CA GLY A 68 8.89 -23.26 0.09
C GLY A 68 7.64 -22.61 -0.50
N MET A 69 7.82 -21.45 -1.12
CA MET A 69 6.80 -20.79 -1.96
C MET A 69 7.05 -21.01 -3.44
N ASP A 70 6.00 -21.04 -4.26
CA ASP A 70 6.07 -21.09 -5.72
C ASP A 70 6.50 -19.72 -6.28
N LEU A 71 7.77 -19.64 -6.67
CA LEU A 71 8.35 -18.41 -7.19
C LEU A 71 7.87 -18.04 -8.61
N LYS A 72 7.30 -19.00 -9.35
CA LYS A 72 6.68 -18.73 -10.65
C LYS A 72 5.32 -18.07 -10.44
N ALA A 73 4.50 -18.62 -9.56
CA ALA A 73 3.21 -18.03 -9.18
C ALA A 73 3.40 -16.63 -8.59
N LEU A 74 4.42 -16.43 -7.73
CA LEU A 74 4.84 -15.10 -7.28
C LEU A 74 5.11 -14.14 -8.46
N GLN A 75 5.85 -14.57 -9.48
CA GLN A 75 6.17 -13.69 -10.60
C GLN A 75 4.93 -13.33 -11.45
N GLU A 76 3.99 -14.27 -11.59
CA GLU A 76 2.70 -14.04 -12.25
C GLU A 76 1.84 -13.05 -11.44
N GLY A 77 1.71 -13.26 -10.13
CA GLY A 77 1.00 -12.35 -9.24
C GLY A 77 1.59 -10.94 -9.20
N LEU A 78 2.92 -10.81 -9.17
CA LEU A 78 3.58 -9.51 -9.27
C LEU A 78 3.35 -8.80 -10.60
N ASN A 79 3.02 -9.52 -11.68
CA ASN A 79 2.67 -8.91 -12.96
C ASN A 79 1.22 -8.43 -12.94
N GLU A 80 0.30 -9.25 -12.44
CA GLU A 80 -1.10 -8.84 -12.26
C GLU A 80 -1.20 -7.59 -11.38
N LEU A 81 -0.51 -7.56 -10.24
CA LEU A 81 -0.49 -6.40 -9.35
C LEU A 81 0.01 -5.13 -10.05
N LYS A 82 0.97 -5.22 -10.98
CA LYS A 82 1.42 -4.07 -11.78
C LYS A 82 0.37 -3.64 -12.79
N GLU A 83 -0.32 -4.59 -13.42
CA GLU A 83 -1.36 -4.33 -14.42
C GLU A 83 -2.58 -3.61 -13.82
N THR A 84 -2.86 -3.79 -12.53
CA THR A 84 -3.92 -3.02 -11.85
C THR A 84 -3.66 -1.51 -11.81
N GLU A 85 -2.39 -1.11 -11.88
CA GLU A 85 -1.92 0.26 -11.62
C GLU A 85 -2.27 0.84 -10.23
N PHE A 86 -2.88 0.06 -9.34
CA PHE A 86 -3.26 0.53 -7.99
C PHE A 86 -2.05 0.73 -7.09
N PHE A 87 -1.01 -0.05 -7.32
CA PHE A 87 0.18 -0.12 -6.48
C PHE A 87 1.37 0.54 -7.13
N ASP A 88 2.22 1.15 -6.32
CA ASP A 88 3.50 1.69 -6.78
C ASP A 88 4.58 0.60 -6.80
N ALA A 89 5.71 0.92 -7.43
CA ALA A 89 6.82 -0.04 -7.54
C ALA A 89 7.40 -0.47 -6.17
N SER A 90 7.28 0.38 -5.14
CA SER A 90 7.78 0.08 -3.80
C SER A 90 6.91 -0.96 -3.10
N PHE A 91 5.59 -0.88 -3.24
CA PHE A 91 4.67 -1.91 -2.76
C PHE A 91 4.94 -3.27 -3.42
N ILE A 92 5.09 -3.28 -4.75
CA ILE A 92 5.40 -4.51 -5.50
C ILE A 92 6.76 -5.11 -5.08
N ALA A 93 7.75 -4.27 -4.83
CA ALA A 93 9.06 -4.73 -4.35
C ALA A 93 8.98 -5.28 -2.92
N ASN A 94 8.20 -4.66 -2.05
CA ASN A 94 7.92 -5.12 -0.69
C ASN A 94 7.23 -6.50 -0.71
N TYR A 95 6.17 -6.63 -1.50
CA TYR A 95 5.43 -7.89 -1.69
C TYR A 95 6.36 -9.05 -2.10
N ARG A 96 7.20 -8.81 -3.11
CA ARG A 96 8.23 -9.78 -3.53
C ARG A 96 9.17 -10.16 -2.39
N THR A 97 9.58 -9.19 -1.59
CA THR A 97 10.53 -9.39 -0.50
C THR A 97 9.93 -10.28 0.58
N ILE A 98 8.67 -10.07 0.94
CA ILE A 98 7.96 -10.87 1.94
C ILE A 98 7.88 -12.34 1.49
N VAL A 99 7.36 -12.61 0.28
CA VAL A 99 7.21 -14.00 -0.22
C VAL A 99 8.56 -14.70 -0.34
N ARG A 100 9.60 -14.02 -0.84
CA ARG A 100 10.95 -14.61 -0.95
C ARG A 100 11.58 -14.86 0.41
N SER A 101 11.36 -13.97 1.38
CA SER A 101 11.81 -14.21 2.75
C SER A 101 11.11 -15.43 3.35
N LEU A 102 9.81 -15.58 3.12
CA LEU A 102 9.06 -16.74 3.59
C LEU A 102 9.58 -18.04 2.95
N HIS A 103 9.81 -18.04 1.63
CA HIS A 103 10.41 -19.16 0.91
C HIS A 103 11.74 -19.60 1.55
N THR A 104 12.66 -18.66 1.81
CA THR A 104 13.95 -18.96 2.46
C THR A 104 13.76 -19.50 3.88
N LYS A 105 12.85 -18.92 4.66
CA LYS A 105 12.58 -19.37 6.04
C LYS A 105 12.02 -20.79 6.08
N ILE A 106 11.11 -21.14 5.17
CA ILE A 106 10.58 -22.50 5.04
C ILE A 106 11.70 -23.47 4.67
N GLN A 107 12.53 -23.13 3.68
CA GLN A 107 13.67 -23.98 3.27
C GLN A 107 14.68 -24.20 4.40
N ASN A 108 14.90 -23.18 5.23
CA ASN A 108 15.78 -23.24 6.39
C ASN A 108 15.13 -23.90 7.62
N LYS A 109 13.84 -24.27 7.55
CA LYS A 109 13.04 -24.79 8.68
C LYS A 109 12.92 -23.80 9.84
N GLU A 110 12.99 -22.50 9.55
CA GLU A 110 12.71 -21.42 10.50
C GLU A 110 11.21 -21.15 10.63
N VAL A 111 10.42 -21.59 9.64
CA VAL A 111 8.96 -21.56 9.63
C VAL A 111 8.48 -22.93 9.17
N GLU A 112 7.62 -23.56 9.95
CA GLU A 112 6.92 -24.79 9.61
C GLU A 112 5.45 -24.47 9.32
N PHE A 113 4.90 -25.15 8.32
CA PHE A 113 3.56 -24.88 7.80
C PHE A 113 3.07 -26.10 7.04
N ALA A 114 1.92 -26.65 7.42
CA ALA A 114 1.32 -27.82 6.80
C ALA A 114 0.14 -27.44 5.90
N GLU A 115 -0.22 -28.33 4.97
CA GLU A 115 -1.41 -28.17 4.16
C GLU A 115 -2.67 -28.10 5.05
N GLY A 116 -3.49 -27.07 4.84
CA GLY A 116 -4.69 -26.80 5.65
C GLY A 116 -4.46 -25.94 6.88
N ASP A 117 -3.20 -25.63 7.24
CA ASP A 117 -2.92 -24.64 8.28
C ASP A 117 -3.32 -23.24 7.81
N LEU A 118 -3.58 -22.36 8.78
CA LEU A 118 -3.60 -20.93 8.51
C LEU A 118 -2.20 -20.49 8.08
N ALA A 119 -2.15 -19.57 7.11
CA ALA A 119 -0.91 -18.97 6.67
C ALA A 119 -0.09 -18.45 7.86
N PRO A 120 1.18 -18.87 8.04
CA PRO A 120 1.98 -18.49 9.21
C PRO A 120 2.38 -17.01 9.23
N TYR A 121 2.06 -16.30 8.15
CA TYR A 121 2.37 -14.89 7.94
C TYR A 121 1.18 -13.95 8.18
N ALA A 122 -0.04 -14.47 8.42
CA ALA A 122 -1.19 -13.63 8.70
C ALA A 122 -2.28 -14.37 9.51
N GLU A 123 -2.74 -13.77 10.61
CA GLU A 123 -3.87 -14.27 11.42
C GLU A 123 -5.25 -13.85 10.86
N ALA A 124 -5.25 -13.05 9.80
CA ALA A 124 -6.38 -12.48 9.09
C ALA A 124 -5.95 -12.19 7.65
N ASP A 125 -6.90 -11.90 6.75
CA ASP A 125 -6.57 -11.48 5.39
C ASP A 125 -5.78 -10.16 5.43
N PRO A 126 -4.52 -10.12 4.96
CA PRO A 126 -3.69 -8.92 5.06
C PRO A 126 -4.17 -7.75 4.20
N TRP A 127 -5.04 -7.97 3.21
CA TRP A 127 -5.59 -6.90 2.34
C TRP A 127 -6.58 -5.99 3.06
N CYS A 128 -7.21 -6.49 4.12
CA CYS A 128 -8.14 -5.76 4.98
C CYS A 128 -7.79 -5.85 6.46
N ASN A 129 -6.84 -6.70 6.86
CA ASN A 129 -6.64 -7.17 8.22
C ASN A 129 -7.96 -7.66 8.87
N CYS A 130 -8.72 -8.46 8.12
CA CYS A 130 -10.05 -8.93 8.51
C CYS A 130 -10.17 -10.45 8.38
N GLN A 131 -10.91 -11.08 9.30
CA GLN A 131 -11.29 -12.49 9.18
C GLN A 131 -12.61 -12.64 8.42
N ASP A 132 -13.55 -11.74 8.71
CA ASP A 132 -14.83 -11.60 8.05
C ASP A 132 -15.10 -10.12 7.74
N VAL A 133 -16.04 -9.86 6.83
CA VAL A 133 -16.63 -8.54 6.60
C VAL A 133 -17.98 -8.44 7.35
N PRO A 134 -18.43 -7.24 7.75
CA PRO A 134 -19.75 -7.10 8.38
C PRO A 134 -20.89 -7.61 7.49
N ASN A 135 -21.97 -8.08 8.10
CA ASN A 135 -23.16 -8.51 7.36
C ASN A 135 -23.75 -7.34 6.56
N ASP A 136 -24.24 -7.62 5.35
CA ASP A 136 -24.80 -6.63 4.41
C ASP A 136 -23.83 -5.51 3.98
N PHE A 137 -22.52 -5.71 4.19
CA PHE A 137 -21.51 -4.73 3.86
C PHE A 137 -21.23 -4.62 2.35
N SER A 138 -21.06 -3.39 1.89
CA SER A 138 -20.51 -3.06 0.58
C SER A 138 -19.30 -2.15 0.75
N TRP A 139 -18.24 -2.39 -0.03
CA TRP A 139 -17.05 -1.52 -0.05
C TRP A 139 -17.34 -0.04 -0.31
N GLY A 140 -18.51 0.32 -0.86
CA GLY A 140 -18.93 1.71 -0.98
C GLY A 140 -19.22 2.42 0.37
N GLN A 141 -19.45 1.66 1.45
CA GLN A 141 -19.72 2.17 2.79
C GLN A 141 -18.43 2.48 3.58
N MET A 142 -17.28 2.01 3.10
CA MET A 142 -15.97 2.26 3.73
C MET A 142 -15.80 3.74 4.08
N HIS A 143 -15.49 4.00 5.34
CA HIS A 143 -15.16 5.34 5.78
C HIS A 143 -13.64 5.55 5.78
N VAL A 144 -13.14 6.33 4.82
CA VAL A 144 -11.72 6.71 4.74
C VAL A 144 -11.46 7.95 5.58
N ASN A 145 -10.60 7.80 6.59
CA ASN A 145 -10.10 8.85 7.47
C ASN A 145 -8.71 9.29 7.02
N PHE A 146 -8.54 10.58 6.73
CA PHE A 146 -7.23 11.14 6.37
C PHE A 146 -6.44 11.47 7.62
N ILE A 147 -5.27 10.84 7.78
CA ILE A 147 -4.32 11.11 8.87
C ILE A 147 -3.39 12.25 8.42
N SER A 148 -2.85 12.15 7.21
CA SER A 148 -2.10 13.21 6.56
C SER A 148 -2.35 13.20 5.05
N LEU A 149 -2.34 14.38 4.44
CA LEU A 149 -2.44 14.52 2.99
C LEU A 149 -1.73 15.80 2.56
N ASP A 150 -0.74 15.64 1.69
CA ASP A 150 -0.04 16.71 0.99
C ASP A 150 -0.11 16.50 -0.53
N LYS A 151 0.66 17.29 -1.29
CA LYS A 151 0.66 17.27 -2.76
C LYS A 151 1.01 15.91 -3.36
N ASN A 152 1.82 15.11 -2.67
CA ASN A 152 2.42 13.89 -3.22
C ASN A 152 2.28 12.66 -2.30
N MET A 153 1.96 12.84 -1.02
CA MET A 153 1.87 11.75 -0.06
C MET A 153 0.54 11.82 0.69
N ALA A 154 0.00 10.65 1.00
CA ALA A 154 -1.17 10.51 1.85
C ALA A 154 -0.99 9.34 2.80
N GLU A 155 -1.45 9.54 4.03
CA GLU A 155 -1.63 8.49 5.02
C GLU A 155 -3.09 8.51 5.45
N ILE A 156 -3.74 7.36 5.33
CA ILE A 156 -5.14 7.19 5.68
C ILE A 156 -5.28 6.00 6.61
N ALA A 157 -6.40 5.96 7.33
CA ALA A 157 -6.95 4.73 7.87
C ALA A 157 -8.39 4.59 7.37
N TRP A 158 -8.83 3.38 7.06
CA TRP A 158 -10.24 3.15 6.76
C TRP A 158 -10.91 2.28 7.83
N THR A 159 -12.21 2.52 8.02
CA THR A 159 -13.12 1.73 8.87
C THR A 159 -14.29 1.22 8.01
N TRP A 160 -14.99 0.18 8.48
CA TRP A 160 -16.11 -0.40 7.73
C TRP A 160 -17.15 0.64 7.37
N ASP A 161 -17.64 1.39 8.35
CA ASP A 161 -18.53 2.53 8.16
C ASP A 161 -18.24 3.63 9.21
N ASP A 162 -19.17 4.57 9.37
CA ASP A 162 -19.10 5.70 10.31
C ASP A 162 -19.71 5.39 11.70
N SER A 163 -20.22 4.18 11.93
CA SER A 163 -20.75 3.77 13.23
C SER A 163 -19.66 3.70 14.30
N GLU A 164 -20.04 3.88 15.57
CA GLU A 164 -19.11 3.76 16.71
C GLU A 164 -18.51 2.36 16.81
N GLU A 165 -19.27 1.33 16.46
CA GLU A 165 -18.85 -0.07 16.47
C GLU A 165 -17.70 -0.29 15.47
N SER A 166 -17.83 0.27 14.26
CA SER A 166 -16.82 0.21 13.21
C SER A 166 -15.55 0.99 13.54
N GLN A 167 -15.60 2.00 14.41
CA GLN A 167 -14.42 2.80 14.78
C GLN A 167 -13.37 2.00 15.55
N SER A 168 -13.75 0.86 16.14
CA SER A 168 -12.82 -0.06 16.78
C SER A 168 -11.87 -0.76 15.79
N PHE A 169 -12.31 -0.93 14.55
CA PHE A 169 -11.50 -1.44 13.46
C PHE A 169 -10.85 -0.29 12.70
N ARG A 170 -9.54 -0.35 12.46
CA ARG A 170 -8.81 0.65 11.67
C ARG A 170 -7.73 -0.04 10.86
N TYR A 171 -7.71 0.24 9.56
CA TYR A 171 -6.71 -0.32 8.65
C TYR A 171 -5.89 0.78 7.97
N GLY A 172 -4.58 0.80 8.24
CA GLY A 172 -3.65 1.82 7.78
C GLY A 172 -3.17 1.63 6.33
N VAL A 173 -3.14 2.72 5.57
CA VAL A 173 -2.68 2.74 4.18
C VAL A 173 -1.83 3.98 3.91
N LYS A 174 -0.73 3.81 3.17
CA LYS A 174 0.08 4.93 2.67
C LYS A 174 0.08 4.95 1.16
N MET A 175 -0.04 6.15 0.60
CA MET A 175 -0.11 6.37 -0.84
C MET A 175 0.84 7.46 -1.29
N ARG A 176 1.21 7.40 -2.57
CA ARG A 176 2.00 8.42 -3.25
C ARG A 176 1.33 8.81 -4.55
N LYS A 177 1.35 10.10 -4.86
CA LYS A 177 0.94 10.62 -6.15
C LYS A 177 2.10 10.53 -7.15
N MET A 178 1.89 9.85 -8.26
CA MET A 178 2.84 9.74 -9.37
C MET A 178 2.14 10.13 -10.67
N ARG A 179 2.69 11.12 -11.38
CA ARG A 179 2.15 11.59 -12.67
C ARG A 179 0.66 11.97 -12.61
N GLY A 180 0.21 12.48 -11.46
CA GLY A 180 -1.18 12.93 -11.26
C GLY A 180 -2.10 11.87 -10.66
N GLU A 181 -1.67 10.62 -10.53
CA GLU A 181 -2.47 9.51 -10.01
C GLU A 181 -1.95 9.04 -8.66
N TRP A 182 -2.86 8.72 -7.73
CA TRP A 182 -2.51 8.11 -6.46
C TRP A 182 -2.28 6.61 -6.63
N ARG A 183 -1.22 6.10 -5.99
CA ARG A 183 -0.91 4.67 -5.92
C ARG A 183 -0.55 4.27 -4.49
N ILE A 184 -0.93 3.07 -4.10
CA ILE A 184 -0.65 2.49 -2.80
C ILE A 184 0.83 2.12 -2.72
N THR A 185 1.46 2.56 -1.65
CA THR A 185 2.87 2.27 -1.32
C THR A 185 3.01 1.29 -0.17
N TYR A 186 1.98 1.21 0.67
CA TYR A 186 1.94 0.35 1.85
C TYR A 186 0.50 0.07 2.27
N LEU A 187 0.29 -1.16 2.73
CA LEU A 187 -0.93 -1.69 3.33
C LEU A 187 -0.53 -2.33 4.66
N GLN A 188 -1.26 -2.02 5.74
CA GLN A 188 -1.04 -2.66 7.04
C GLN A 188 -1.13 -4.18 6.92
N GLY A 189 -0.19 -4.92 7.52
CA GLY A 189 -0.11 -6.38 7.42
C GLY A 189 0.83 -6.88 6.32
N PHE A 190 1.22 -6.04 5.36
CA PHE A 190 2.29 -6.34 4.40
C PHE A 190 3.65 -5.89 4.93
N ASP A 191 4.03 -6.41 6.09
CA ASP A 191 5.27 -6.05 6.78
C ASP A 191 6.42 -7.03 6.46
N ILE A 192 7.63 -6.52 6.25
CA ILE A 192 8.81 -7.32 5.86
C ILE A 192 9.20 -8.35 6.93
N ASN A 193 8.90 -8.06 8.20
CA ASN A 193 9.28 -8.90 9.32
C ASN A 193 8.21 -9.97 9.58
N ILE A 194 8.32 -11.10 8.87
CA ILE A 194 7.65 -12.33 9.28
C ILE A 194 8.39 -12.86 10.51
N SER A 195 7.91 -12.56 11.72
CA SER A 195 8.45 -13.20 12.93
C SER A 195 7.98 -14.65 12.98
N SER A 196 8.91 -15.61 13.10
CA SER A 196 8.59 -16.97 13.55
C SER A 196 8.05 -16.87 14.97
N LYS A 197 6.84 -17.40 15.22
CA LYS A 197 6.40 -17.68 16.59
C LYS A 197 7.16 -18.89 17.15
#